data_AF-A0A1Y2CH07-F1
#
_entry.id   AF-A0A1Y2CH07-F1
#
_cell.length_a   1.000
_cell.length_b   1.000
_cell.length_c   1.000
_cell.angle_alpha   90.00
_cell.angle_beta   90.00
_cell.angle_gamma   90.00
#
_symmetry.space_group_name_H-M   'P 1'
#
loop_
_entity.id
_entity.type
_entity.pdbx_description
1 polymer ?
#
loop_
_entity_poly.entity_id
_entity_poly.type
_entity_poly.pdbx_seq_one_letter_code
_entity_poly.pdbx_strand_id
1 'polypeptide(L)'
;MGNVVSNAKAKNVEISVPSEPPKAPEEGETLKYQPSEALLSLWENIAPGTLNQNIALYIYKPYSLITIEDKDSFEGYEDIELVDGQKAYQVLVIWDGTDGNIKVCELVTGENAGKLVALSYGALKAYIGKTMKDLIETAEKFTWEDEEEDMMTLFTETFGKF
;
A
#
# COMPACT_ATOMS: atom_id res chain seq x y z
N MET A 1 -20.00 -3.41 1.74
CA MET A 1 -18.62 -2.94 1.93
C MET A 1 -18.69 -1.43 2.03
N GLY A 2 -18.27 -0.91 3.17
CA GLY A 2 -18.37 0.52 3.46
C GLY A 2 -17.11 1.18 2.95
N ASN A 3 -17.12 1.64 1.69
CA ASN A 3 -15.98 2.29 1.05
C ASN A 3 -15.23 3.23 2.02
N VAL A 4 -13.91 3.08 2.15
CA VAL A 4 -13.00 3.92 2.96
C VAL A 4 -13.30 5.42 2.81
N VAL A 5 -13.61 5.85 1.58
CA VAL A 5 -14.01 7.22 1.25
C VAL A 5 -15.32 7.64 1.93
N SER A 6 -16.32 6.76 1.97
CA SER A 6 -17.59 7.02 2.63
C SER A 6 -17.43 7.12 4.14
N ASN A 7 -16.60 6.27 4.75
CA ASN A 7 -16.29 6.34 6.17
C ASN A 7 -15.59 7.67 6.52
N ALA A 8 -14.54 8.03 5.76
CA ALA A 8 -13.84 9.30 5.92
C ALA A 8 -14.78 10.52 5.78
N LYS A 9 -15.64 10.53 4.76
CA LYS A 9 -16.61 11.62 4.55
C LYS A 9 -17.59 11.75 5.70
N ALA A 10 -18.07 10.65 6.28
CA ALA A 10 -18.95 10.68 7.45
C ALA A 10 -18.27 11.32 8.68
N LYS A 11 -16.94 11.35 8.71
CA LYS A 11 -16.09 11.95 9.74
C LYS A 11 -15.53 13.33 9.36
N ASN A 12 -16.00 13.92 8.25
CA ASN A 12 -15.50 15.18 7.70
C ASN A 12 -14.01 15.15 7.29
N VAL A 13 -13.48 13.98 6.96
CA VAL A 13 -12.16 13.83 6.35
C VAL A 13 -12.29 13.88 4.83
N GLU A 14 -11.55 14.80 4.22
CA GLU A 14 -11.49 14.92 2.78
C GLU A 14 -10.46 13.95 2.20
N ILE A 15 -10.94 13.03 1.35
CA ILE A 15 -10.11 12.13 0.55
C ILE A 15 -10.33 12.47 -0.92
N SER A 16 -9.23 12.64 -1.65
CA SER A 16 -9.27 12.87 -3.10
C SER A 16 -9.75 11.61 -3.83
N VAL A 17 -10.73 11.76 -4.72
CA VAL A 17 -11.25 10.68 -5.58
C VAL A 17 -10.84 10.92 -7.03
N PRO A 18 -10.58 9.87 -7.82
CA PRO A 18 -10.24 10.01 -9.24
C PRO A 18 -11.39 10.64 -10.03
N SER A 19 -11.08 11.48 -11.02
CA SER A 19 -12.09 12.03 -11.95
C SER A 19 -12.50 11.05 -13.05
N GLU A 20 -11.63 10.08 -13.37
CA GLU A 20 -11.90 8.99 -14.30
C GLU A 20 -11.27 7.69 -13.78
N PRO A 21 -11.80 6.51 -14.15
CA PRO A 21 -11.19 5.24 -13.77
C PRO A 21 -9.76 5.10 -14.32
N PRO A 22 -8.86 4.47 -13.57
CA PRO A 22 -7.48 4.26 -13.98
C PRO A 22 -7.41 3.34 -15.21
N LYS A 23 -6.75 3.80 -16.27
CA LYS A 23 -6.57 3.02 -17.51
C LYS A 23 -5.32 2.14 -17.38
N ALA A 24 -5.46 0.87 -17.73
CA ALA A 24 -4.31 -0.03 -17.86
C ALA A 24 -3.38 0.47 -18.99
N PRO A 25 -2.05 0.33 -18.85
CA PRO A 25 -1.13 0.63 -19.94
C PRO A 25 -1.41 -0.23 -21.17
N GLU A 26 -1.27 0.34 -22.37
CA GLU A 26 -1.53 -0.35 -23.64
C GLU A 26 -0.37 -1.25 -24.09
N GLU A 27 0.81 -1.09 -23.49
CA GLU A 27 2.03 -1.86 -23.77
C GLU A 27 2.94 -1.95 -22.53
N GLY A 28 3.84 -2.93 -22.52
CA GLY A 28 4.89 -3.07 -21.49
C GLY A 28 4.73 -4.26 -20.53
N GLU A 29 5.61 -4.34 -19.52
CA GLU A 29 5.61 -5.45 -18.54
C GLU A 29 4.36 -5.48 -17.67
N THR A 30 3.76 -4.33 -17.37
CA THR A 30 2.53 -4.20 -16.58
C THR A 30 1.40 -5.08 -17.09
N LEU A 31 1.22 -5.18 -18.42
CA LEU A 31 0.17 -6.02 -19.02
C LEU A 31 0.32 -7.51 -18.72
N LYS A 32 1.53 -7.96 -18.35
CA LYS A 32 1.79 -9.36 -18.00
C LYS A 32 1.32 -9.71 -16.59
N TYR A 33 1.12 -8.71 -15.73
CA TYR A 33 0.84 -8.89 -14.32
C TYR A 33 -0.49 -8.23 -13.97
N GLN A 34 -1.51 -9.04 -13.71
CA GLN A 34 -2.83 -8.51 -13.34
C GLN A 34 -2.83 -8.09 -11.85
N PRO A 35 -3.17 -6.83 -11.53
CA PRO A 35 -3.41 -6.41 -10.14
C PRO A 35 -4.62 -7.15 -9.56
N SER A 36 -4.70 -7.25 -8.23
CA SER A 36 -5.89 -7.81 -7.59
C SER A 36 -7.13 -6.93 -7.83
N GLU A 37 -8.32 -7.55 -7.77
CA GLU A 37 -9.59 -6.79 -7.83
C GLU A 37 -9.69 -5.75 -6.71
N ALA A 38 -9.12 -6.05 -5.53
CA ALA A 38 -9.09 -5.12 -4.41
C ALA A 38 -8.19 -3.91 -4.71
N LEU A 39 -7.02 -4.11 -5.33
CA LEU A 39 -6.15 -3.01 -5.74
C LEU A 39 -6.78 -2.16 -6.84
N LEU A 40 -7.42 -2.78 -7.83
CA LEU A 40 -8.20 -2.05 -8.85
C LEU A 40 -9.30 -1.21 -8.21
N SER A 41 -10.04 -1.79 -7.25
CA SER A 41 -11.09 -1.09 -6.53
C SER A 41 -10.54 0.10 -5.73
N LEU A 42 -9.36 -0.03 -5.10
CA LEU A 42 -8.69 1.10 -4.46
C LEU A 42 -8.44 2.24 -5.47
N TRP A 43 -7.84 1.93 -6.61
CA TRP A 43 -7.49 2.93 -7.63
C TRP A 43 -8.70 3.57 -8.32
N GLU A 44 -9.85 2.90 -8.35
CA GLU A 44 -11.11 3.48 -8.83
C GLU A 44 -11.73 4.45 -7.83
N ASN A 45 -11.39 4.35 -6.54
CA ASN A 45 -12.05 5.09 -5.47
C ASN A 45 -11.15 6.15 -4.81
N ILE A 46 -9.83 5.99 -4.85
CA ILE A 46 -8.87 6.88 -4.18
C ILE A 46 -7.84 7.38 -5.20
N ALA A 47 -7.71 8.70 -5.30
CA ALA A 47 -6.75 9.32 -6.20
C ALA A 47 -5.31 9.18 -5.66
N PRO A 48 -4.31 9.05 -6.55
CA PRO A 48 -2.91 9.13 -6.15
C PRO A 48 -2.59 10.47 -5.51
N GLY A 49 -1.70 10.45 -4.51
CA GLY A 49 -1.39 11.63 -3.72
C GLY A 49 -1.49 11.36 -2.23
N THR A 50 -1.36 12.41 -1.43
CA THR A 50 -1.59 12.34 0.01
C THR A 50 -3.05 11.97 0.27
N LEU A 51 -3.29 10.96 1.11
CA LEU A 51 -4.64 10.47 1.42
C LEU A 51 -5.48 11.55 2.12
N ASN A 52 -4.86 12.26 3.06
CA ASN A 52 -5.39 13.40 3.80
C ASN A 52 -4.20 14.33 4.08
N GLN A 53 -4.37 15.66 3.97
CA GLN A 53 -3.30 16.64 4.19
C GLN A 53 -2.61 16.55 5.56
N ASN A 54 -3.28 16.00 6.56
CA ASN A 54 -2.74 15.81 7.90
C ASN A 54 -2.06 14.45 8.08
N ILE A 55 -2.49 13.43 7.32
CA ILE A 55 -1.96 12.08 7.43
C ILE A 55 -0.73 11.93 6.54
N ALA A 56 0.34 11.41 7.12
CA ALA A 56 1.59 11.11 6.45
C ALA A 56 1.49 9.82 5.59
N LEU A 57 0.41 9.67 4.81
CA LEU A 57 0.15 8.54 3.92
C LEU A 57 -0.02 9.03 2.49
N TYR A 58 0.73 8.42 1.57
CA TYR A 58 0.68 8.72 0.14
C TYR A 58 0.27 7.47 -0.66
N ILE A 59 -0.74 7.62 -1.52
CA ILE A 59 -1.22 6.61 -2.46
C ILE A 59 -0.44 6.71 -3.77
N TYR A 60 0.16 5.60 -4.21
CA TYR A 60 0.89 5.55 -5.46
C TYR A 60 -0.01 5.64 -6.68
N LYS A 61 0.59 6.02 -7.82
CA LYS A 61 -0.10 6.00 -9.10
C LYS A 61 -0.46 4.55 -9.48
N PRO A 62 -1.64 4.32 -10.09
CA PRO A 62 -2.04 3.02 -10.58
C PRO A 62 -1.01 2.45 -11.53
N TYR A 63 -0.89 1.12 -11.54
CA TYR A 63 0.00 0.39 -12.44
C TYR A 63 1.50 0.74 -12.30
N SER A 64 1.92 1.32 -11.17
CA SER A 64 3.34 1.54 -10.83
C SER A 64 4.00 0.22 -10.47
N LEU A 65 4.46 -0.51 -11.49
CA LEU A 65 5.14 -1.80 -11.35
C LEU A 65 6.62 -1.58 -11.05
N ILE A 66 7.13 -2.27 -10.03
CA ILE A 66 8.55 -2.28 -9.66
C ILE A 66 9.08 -3.71 -9.60
N THR A 67 10.40 -3.86 -9.70
CA THR A 67 11.11 -5.03 -9.20
C THR A 67 11.66 -4.68 -7.82
N ILE A 68 11.41 -5.52 -6.82
CA ILE A 68 12.08 -5.44 -5.53
C ILE A 68 13.44 -6.12 -5.71
N GLU A 69 14.52 -5.37 -5.57
CA GLU A 69 15.88 -5.91 -5.73
C GLU A 69 16.68 -5.57 -4.49
N ASP A 70 17.24 -6.58 -3.83
CA ASP A 70 18.22 -6.48 -2.74
C ASP A 70 19.57 -6.00 -3.31
N LYS A 71 19.57 -4.75 -3.75
CA LYS A 71 20.77 -3.95 -4.06
C LYS A 71 20.95 -2.94 -2.94
N ASP A 72 21.99 -2.11 -3.01
CA ASP A 72 22.36 -1.02 -2.08
C ASP A 72 21.19 -0.23 -1.42
N SER A 73 19.98 -0.27 -2.01
CA SER A 73 18.74 0.30 -1.48
C SER A 73 18.13 -0.43 -0.27
N PHE A 74 18.43 -1.72 -0.05
CA PHE A 74 17.90 -2.52 1.07
C PHE A 74 19.01 -3.25 1.85
N GLU A 75 20.27 -2.80 1.71
CA GLU A 75 21.38 -3.35 2.48
C GLU A 75 21.07 -3.30 3.98
N GLY A 76 21.17 -4.45 4.64
CA GLY A 76 20.89 -4.59 6.07
C GLY A 76 19.42 -4.81 6.42
N TYR A 77 18.53 -4.94 5.44
CA TYR A 77 17.14 -5.33 5.71
C TYR A 77 17.03 -6.79 6.12
N GLU A 78 16.32 -7.06 7.22
CA GLU A 78 15.86 -8.40 7.56
C GLU A 78 14.77 -8.87 6.59
N ASP A 79 14.80 -10.16 6.27
CA ASP A 79 13.77 -10.87 5.49
C ASP A 79 13.58 -10.35 4.04
N ILE A 80 14.49 -9.51 3.52
CA ILE A 80 14.41 -8.98 2.14
C ILE A 80 14.54 -10.08 1.10
N GLU A 81 15.28 -11.15 1.40
CA GLU A 81 15.46 -12.31 0.54
C GLU A 81 14.15 -13.04 0.23
N LEU A 82 13.10 -12.85 1.05
CA LEU A 82 11.78 -13.42 0.82
C LEU A 82 11.06 -12.77 -0.37
N VAL A 83 11.50 -11.57 -0.78
CA VAL A 83 10.88 -10.77 -1.84
C VAL A 83 11.85 -10.29 -2.90
N ASP A 84 13.14 -10.58 -2.75
CA ASP A 84 14.17 -10.21 -3.73
C ASP A 84 13.86 -10.80 -5.13
N GLY A 85 14.05 -9.98 -6.15
CA GLY A 85 13.72 -10.25 -7.55
C GLY A 85 12.23 -10.26 -7.89
N GLN A 86 11.32 -10.11 -6.92
CA GLN A 86 9.88 -10.18 -7.18
C GLN A 86 9.35 -8.87 -7.77
N LYS A 87 8.38 -8.99 -8.67
CA LYS A 87 7.62 -7.88 -9.23
C LYS A 87 6.47 -7.54 -8.28
N ALA A 88 6.21 -6.25 -8.12
CA ALA A 88 5.15 -5.75 -7.26
C ALA A 88 4.54 -4.45 -7.78
N TYR A 89 3.25 -4.24 -7.53
CA TYR A 89 2.61 -2.94 -7.70
C TYR A 89 2.77 -2.11 -6.43
N GLN A 90 3.26 -0.88 -6.57
CA GLN A 90 3.29 0.04 -5.44
C GLN A 90 1.87 0.46 -5.07
N VAL A 91 1.53 0.39 -3.79
CA VAL A 91 0.20 0.70 -3.27
C VAL A 91 0.21 2.03 -2.53
N LEU A 92 0.96 2.09 -1.44
CA LEU A 92 1.04 3.27 -0.58
C LEU A 92 2.39 3.36 0.13
N VAL A 93 2.68 4.53 0.68
CA VAL A 93 3.77 4.72 1.63
C VAL A 93 3.25 5.46 2.86
N ILE A 94 3.64 4.98 4.03
CA ILE A 94 3.38 5.61 5.33
C ILE A 94 4.70 6.24 5.79
N TRP A 95 4.67 7.51 6.22
CA TRP A 95 5.82 8.24 6.73
C TRP A 95 5.71 8.45 8.25
N ASP A 96 6.81 8.33 8.98
CA ASP A 96 6.86 8.59 10.43
C ASP A 96 7.38 10.00 10.78
N GLY A 97 7.28 10.93 9.84
CA GLY A 97 7.58 12.35 10.03
C GLY A 97 9.01 12.77 9.68
N THR A 98 10.04 11.97 10.00
CA THR A 98 11.46 12.41 9.82
C THR A 98 12.14 11.73 8.64
N ASP A 99 12.40 10.43 8.73
CA ASP A 99 13.13 9.66 7.69
C ASP A 99 12.56 8.24 7.52
N GLY A 100 11.77 7.75 8.48
CA GLY A 100 11.15 6.45 8.41
C GLY A 100 9.98 6.47 7.44
N ASN A 101 10.04 5.52 6.51
CA ASN A 101 8.92 5.24 5.63
C ASN A 101 8.70 3.74 5.56
N ILE A 102 7.44 3.37 5.36
CA ILE A 102 7.00 2.01 5.14
C ILE A 102 6.37 1.98 3.76
N LYS A 103 7.07 1.38 2.79
CA LYS A 103 6.54 1.20 1.44
C LYS A 103 5.71 -0.08 1.40
N VAL A 104 4.46 0.02 0.99
CA VAL A 104 3.56 -1.12 0.84
C VAL A 104 3.36 -1.40 -0.65
N CYS A 105 3.59 -2.65 -1.04
CA CYS A 105 3.45 -3.12 -2.43
C CYS A 105 2.65 -4.42 -2.47
N GLU A 106 1.85 -4.64 -3.52
CA GLU A 106 1.20 -5.92 -3.81
C GLU A 106 2.12 -6.77 -4.71
N LEU A 107 2.54 -7.94 -4.23
CA LEU A 107 3.37 -8.87 -4.98
C LEU A 107 2.57 -9.53 -6.11
N VAL A 108 3.14 -9.61 -7.30
CA VAL A 108 2.50 -10.22 -8.49
C VAL A 108 3.27 -11.42 -9.05
N THR A 109 4.39 -11.77 -8.43
CA THR A 109 5.22 -12.93 -8.76
C THR A 109 5.72 -13.62 -7.50
N GLY A 110 6.24 -14.84 -7.64
CA GLY A 110 6.81 -15.59 -6.52
C GLY A 110 5.75 -16.32 -5.69
N GLU A 111 6.18 -16.94 -4.60
CA GLU A 111 5.30 -17.74 -3.72
C GLU A 111 4.27 -16.90 -2.95
N ASN A 112 4.54 -15.61 -2.78
CA ASN A 112 3.69 -14.67 -2.06
C ASN A 112 2.85 -13.77 -2.99
N ALA A 113 2.71 -14.14 -4.27
CA ALA A 113 1.86 -13.41 -5.20
C ALA A 113 0.42 -13.24 -4.68
N GLY A 114 -0.14 -12.04 -4.81
CA GLY A 114 -1.43 -11.63 -4.27
C GLY A 114 -1.40 -11.14 -2.81
N LYS A 115 -0.26 -11.26 -2.12
CA LYS A 115 -0.05 -10.68 -0.79
C LYS A 115 0.62 -9.32 -0.88
N LEU A 116 0.50 -8.57 0.20
CA LEU A 116 1.23 -7.34 0.41
C LEU A 116 2.61 -7.62 1.00
N VAL A 117 3.57 -6.78 0.63
CA VAL A 117 4.84 -6.62 1.34
C VAL A 117 4.93 -5.20 1.88
N ALA A 118 5.37 -5.06 3.13
CA ALA A 118 5.76 -3.78 3.69
C ALA A 118 7.29 -3.74 3.85
N LEU A 119 7.93 -2.73 3.27
CA LEU A 119 9.37 -2.48 3.37
C LEU A 119 9.57 -1.31 4.32
N SER A 120 9.91 -1.62 5.57
CA SER A 120 10.08 -0.63 6.64
C SER A 120 11.52 -0.15 6.71
N TYR A 121 11.75 1.14 6.46
CA TYR A 121 13.06 1.76 6.65
C TYR A 121 13.43 1.92 8.14
N GLY A 122 12.46 2.27 8.98
CA GLY A 122 12.69 2.42 10.42
C GLY A 122 13.09 1.11 11.12
N ALA A 123 12.55 -0.01 10.66
CA ALA A 123 12.88 -1.34 11.20
C ALA A 123 13.97 -2.06 10.40
N LEU A 124 14.38 -1.54 9.23
CA LEU A 124 15.21 -2.25 8.25
C LEU A 124 14.70 -3.68 8.06
N LYS A 125 13.43 -3.83 7.68
CA LYS A 125 12.78 -5.15 7.59
C LYS A 125 11.70 -5.20 6.53
N ALA A 126 11.63 -6.33 5.83
CA ALA A 126 10.52 -6.70 4.96
C ALA A 126 9.49 -7.55 5.73
N TYR A 127 8.21 -7.19 5.59
CA TYR A 127 7.11 -7.92 6.20
C TYR A 127 6.19 -8.46 5.11
N ILE A 128 5.97 -9.76 5.07
CA ILE A 128 4.92 -10.37 4.25
C ILE A 128 3.59 -10.27 5.00
N GLY A 129 2.67 -9.50 4.44
CA GLY A 129 1.34 -9.30 4.99
C GLY A 129 0.27 -10.19 4.38
N LYS A 130 -0.96 -9.79 4.66
CA LYS A 130 -2.19 -10.33 4.07
C LYS A 130 -2.43 -9.74 2.67
N THR A 131 -3.67 -9.72 2.20
CA THR A 131 -4.01 -9.24 0.85
C THR A 131 -4.43 -7.78 0.84
N MET A 132 -4.54 -7.17 -0.34
CA MET A 132 -5.14 -5.83 -0.48
C MET A 132 -6.57 -5.75 0.05
N LYS A 133 -7.33 -6.85 -0.04
CA LYS A 133 -8.68 -6.90 0.52
C LYS A 133 -8.65 -6.72 2.04
N ASP A 134 -7.73 -7.41 2.73
CA ASP A 134 -7.58 -7.31 4.19
C ASP A 134 -7.15 -5.89 4.62
N LEU A 135 -6.25 -5.26 3.84
CA LEU A 135 -5.83 -3.88 4.08
C LEU A 135 -7.02 -2.91 3.97
N ILE A 136 -7.83 -3.03 2.92
CA ILE A 136 -9.03 -2.19 2.73
C ILE A 136 -10.02 -2.43 3.86
N GLU A 137 -10.33 -3.68 4.19
CA GLU A 137 -11.25 -4.02 5.30
C GLU A 137 -10.76 -3.48 6.65
N THR A 138 -9.45 -3.38 6.86
CA THR A 138 -8.86 -2.75 8.04
C THR A 138 -9.04 -1.23 8.00
N ALA A 139 -8.73 -0.59 6.87
CA ALA A 139 -8.91 0.86 6.69
C ALA A 139 -10.38 1.31 6.80
N GLU A 140 -11.35 0.45 6.47
CA GLU A 140 -12.78 0.73 6.69
C GLU A 140 -13.13 0.90 8.18
N LYS A 141 -12.29 0.43 9.11
CA LYS A 141 -12.49 0.55 10.57
C LYS A 141 -11.96 1.85 11.16
N PHE A 142 -11.24 2.66 10.39
CA PHE A 142 -10.61 3.88 10.90
C PHE A 142 -11.62 4.82 11.55
N THR A 143 -11.21 5.35 12.70
CA THR A 143 -12.00 6.35 13.42
C THR A 143 -11.76 7.74 12.88
N TRP A 144 -10.58 7.96 12.27
CA TRP A 144 -10.08 9.24 11.79
C TRP A 144 -9.88 10.28 12.89
N GLU A 145 -9.74 9.83 14.14
CA GLU A 145 -9.57 10.68 15.32
C GLU A 145 -8.11 10.71 15.80
N ASP A 146 -7.38 9.59 15.63
CA ASP A 146 -5.96 9.45 15.94
C ASP A 146 -5.26 8.76 14.77
N GLU A 147 -4.46 9.54 14.04
CA GLU A 147 -3.78 9.08 12.84
C GLU A 147 -2.69 8.04 13.17
N GLU A 148 -2.04 8.15 14.33
CA GLU A 148 -1.03 7.20 14.77
C GLU A 148 -1.69 5.86 15.10
N GLU A 149 -2.79 5.87 15.85
CA GLU A 149 -3.54 4.65 16.20
C GLU A 149 -4.13 3.96 14.96
N ASP A 150 -4.73 4.72 14.03
CA ASP A 150 -5.28 4.17 12.79
C ASP A 150 -4.17 3.54 11.93
N MET A 151 -2.99 4.17 11.82
CA MET A 151 -1.86 3.61 11.07
C MET A 151 -1.25 2.38 11.75
N MET A 152 -1.13 2.38 13.08
CA MET A 152 -0.66 1.23 13.83
C MET A 152 -1.62 0.04 13.70
N THR A 153 -2.93 0.31 13.70
CA THR A 153 -3.97 -0.71 13.47
C THR A 153 -3.88 -1.27 12.06
N LEU A 154 -3.78 -0.40 11.05
CA LEU A 154 -3.61 -0.79 9.65
C LEU A 154 -2.42 -1.74 9.48
N PHE A 155 -1.28 -1.34 10.02
CA PHE A 155 -0.06 -2.11 9.91
C PHE A 155 -0.18 -3.43 10.66
N THR A 156 -0.57 -3.40 11.94
CA THR A 156 -0.60 -4.58 12.80
C THR A 156 -1.58 -5.64 12.28
N GLU A 157 -2.77 -5.24 11.84
CA GLU A 157 -3.76 -6.20 11.33
C GLU A 157 -3.41 -6.75 9.94
N THR A 158 -2.63 -6.01 9.14
CA THR A 158 -2.26 -6.43 7.77
C THR A 158 -0.95 -7.19 7.70
N PHE A 159 0.08 -6.76 8.43
CA PHE A 159 1.45 -7.28 8.37
C PHE A 159 1.89 -8.03 9.63
N GLY A 160 1.07 -8.01 10.68
CA GLY A 160 1.43 -8.59 11.98
C GLY A 160 2.18 -7.58 12.85
N LYS A 161 2.69 -8.05 13.98
CA LYS A 161 3.36 -7.18 14.96
C LYS A 161 4.62 -6.56 14.35
N PHE A 162 4.65 -5.23 14.38
CA PHE A 162 5.80 -4.40 14.06
C PHE A 162 6.87 -4.51 15.15
#